data_AF-A0A1H0F9V1-F1
#
_entry.id   AF-A0A1H0F9V1-F1
#
_cell.length_a   1.000
_cell.length_b   1.000
_cell.length_c   1.000
_cell.angle_alpha   90.00
_cell.angle_beta   90.00
_cell.angle_gamma   90.00
#
_symmetry.space_group_name_H-M   'P 1'
#
loop_
_entity.id
_entity.type
_entity.pdbx_description
1 polymer ?
#
loop_
_entity_poly.entity_id
_entity_poly.type
_entity_poly.pdbx_seq_one_letter_code
_entity_poly.pdbx_strand_id
1 'polypeptide(L)' 'MKEKVIEVLKSSSNPLKSADIAKKLGVATSDVTKIIKELKKENLIYSPKRCFYACVQD' A
#
# COMPACT_ATOMS: atom_id res chain seq x y z
N MET A 1 -10.46 -5.66 1.31
CA MET A 1 -9.84 -4.32 1.37
C MET A 1 -8.34 -4.35 1.10
N LYS A 2 -7.62 -5.39 1.55
CA LYS A 2 -6.21 -5.62 1.21
C LYS A 2 -5.95 -5.61 -0.31
N GLU A 3 -6.79 -6.31 -1.07
CA GLU A 3 -6.72 -6.35 -2.54
C GLU A 3 -6.79 -4.96 -3.18
N LYS A 4 -7.71 -4.09 -2.74
CA LYS A 4 -7.82 -2.72 -3.27
C LYS A 4 -6.54 -1.90 -3.03
N VAL A 5 -5.89 -2.07 -1.88
CA VAL A 5 -4.60 -1.43 -1.59
C VAL A 5 -3.51 -1.98 -2.51
N ILE A 6 -3.49 -3.28 -2.74
CA ILE A 6 -2.57 -3.92 -3.69
C ILE A 6 -2.84 -3.46 -5.12
N GLU A 7 -4.10 -3.38 -5.56
CA GLU A 7 -4.47 -2.90 -6.90
C GLU A 7 -4.03 -1.46 -7.12
N VAL A 8 -4.23 -0.58 -6.13
CA VAL A 8 -3.74 0.81 -6.21
C VAL A 8 -2.22 0.87 -6.28
N LEU A 9 -1.52 -0.02 -5.57
CA LEU A 9 -0.07 -0.14 -5.62
C LEU A 9 0.42 -0.77 -6.94
N LYS A 10 -0.29 -1.75 -7.50
CA LYS A 10 0.03 -2.41 -8.78
C LYS A 10 -0.25 -1.51 -9.98
N SER A 11 -1.34 -0.75 -9.92
CA SER A 11 -1.71 0.24 -10.92
C SER A 11 -0.80 1.47 -10.88
N SER A 12 -0.06 1.66 -9.78
CA SER A 12 0.90 2.74 -9.63
C SER A 12 2.31 2.22 -9.89
N SER A 13 2.93 2.64 -11.01
CA SER A 13 4.36 2.34 -11.25
C SER A 13 5.30 2.94 -10.21
N ASN A 14 4.83 3.91 -9.43
CA ASN A 14 5.60 4.55 -8.38
C ASN A 14 5.18 4.08 -6.98
N PRO A 15 6.14 3.95 -6.03
CA PRO A 15 5.84 3.72 -4.63
C PRO A 15 4.88 4.77 -4.10
N LEU A 16 3.83 4.36 -3.39
CA LEU A 16 2.84 5.27 -2.82
C LEU A 16 2.96 5.34 -1.30
N LYS A 17 2.59 6.49 -0.74
CA LYS A 17 2.44 6.64 0.71
C LYS A 17 1.08 6.11 1.14
N SER A 18 0.97 5.74 2.42
CA SER A 18 -0.30 5.37 3.05
C SER A 18 -1.38 6.45 2.89
N ALA A 19 -0.98 7.73 2.92
CA ALA A 19 -1.88 8.87 2.68
C ALA A 19 -2.41 8.94 1.23
N ASP A 20 -1.56 8.68 0.24
CA ASP A 20 -1.97 8.67 -1.18
C ASP A 20 -2.90 7.50 -1.48
N ILE A 21 -2.59 6.32 -0.95
CA ILE A 21 -3.44 5.13 -1.05
C ILE A 21 -4.80 5.39 -0.41
N ALA A 22 -4.81 5.99 0.79
CA ALA A 22 -6.03 6.37 1.49
C ALA A 22 -6.89 7.35 0.68
N LYS A 23 -6.27 8.38 0.08
CA LYS A 23 -6.96 9.34 -0.79
C LYS A 23 -7.53 8.69 -2.04
N LYS A 24 -6.77 7.83 -2.72
CA LYS A 24 -7.24 7.12 -3.93
C LYS A 24 -8.41 6.19 -3.63
N LEU A 25 -8.42 5.57 -2.46
CA LEU A 25 -9.46 4.63 -2.03
C LEU A 25 -10.63 5.32 -1.31
N GLY A 26 -10.49 6.60 -0.95
CA GLY A 26 -11.49 7.31 -0.15
C GLY A 26 -11.66 6.75 1.26
N VAL A 27 -10.60 6.20 1.85
CA VAL A 27 -10.63 5.54 3.18
C VAL A 27 -9.76 6.27 4.18
N ALA A 28 -9.89 5.91 5.46
CA ALA A 28 -9.04 6.46 6.51
C ALA A 28 -7.59 5.97 6.39
N THR A 29 -6.64 6.87 6.65
CA THR A 29 -5.20 6.56 6.69
C THR A 29 -4.85 5.53 7.77
N SER A 30 -5.63 5.47 8.85
CA SER A 30 -5.51 4.46 9.91
C SER A 30 -5.77 3.04 9.39
N ASP A 31 -6.80 2.86 8.56
CA ASP A 31 -7.14 1.55 7.98
C ASP A 31 -6.09 1.11 6.98
N VAL A 32 -5.64 2.02 6.11
CA VAL A 32 -4.54 1.74 5.18
C VAL A 32 -3.27 1.38 5.93
N THR A 33 -2.97 2.04 7.04
CA THR A 33 -1.78 1.73 7.86
C THR A 33 -1.86 0.32 8.47
N LYS A 34 -3.04 -0.13 8.91
CA LYS A 34 -3.24 -1.51 9.38
C LYS A 34 -3.04 -2.51 8.25
N ILE A 35 -3.66 -2.28 7.11
CA ILE A 35 -3.57 -3.13 5.92
C ILE A 35 -2.12 -3.23 5.44
N ILE A 36 -1.39 -2.12 5.34
CA ILE A 36 0.02 -2.10 4.96
C ILE A 36 0.87 -2.92 5.92
N LYS A 37 0.60 -2.87 7.24
CA LYS A 37 1.32 -3.70 8.21
C LYS A 37 1.06 -5.20 7.99
N GLU A 38 -0.18 -5.58 7.70
CA GLU A 38 -0.52 -6.96 7.35
C GLU A 38 0.14 -7.40 6.05
N LEU A 39 0.00 -6.61 4.97
CA LEU A 39 0.58 -6.89 3.67
C LEU A 39 2.11 -6.98 3.72
N LYS A 40 2.74 -6.16 4.56
CA LYS A 40 4.19 -6.21 4.78
C LYS A 40 4.60 -7.49 5.53
N LYS A 41 3.77 -7.99 6.46
CA LYS A 41 4.01 -9.29 7.11
C LYS A 41 3.82 -10.46 6.14
N GLU A 42 2.87 -10.33 5.22
CA GLU A 42 2.60 -11.30 4.15
C GLU A 42 3.62 -11.22 2.99
N ASN A 43 4.63 -10.32 3.06
CA ASN A 43 5.62 -10.05 2.01
C ASN A 43 5.02 -9.65 0.64
N LEU A 44 3.78 -9.17 0.61
CA LEU A 44 3.11 -8.71 -0.63
C LEU A 44 3.52 -7.29 -1.03
N ILE A 45 4.02 -6.50 -0.07
CA ILE A 45 4.51 -5.15 -0.31
C ILE A 45 5.87 -4.94 0.36
N TYR A 46 6.70 -4.11 -0.26
CA TYR A 46 7.98 -3.68 0.27
C TYR A 46 8.06 -2.16 0.37
N SER A 47 9.01 -1.67 1.14
CA SER A 47 9.21 -0.24 1.38
C SER A 47 10.58 0.18 0.85
N PRO A 48 10.70 0.63 -0.41
CA PRO A 48 11.98 1.04 -0.98
C PRO A 48 12.51 2.32 -0.32
N LYS A 49 11.62 3.16 0.20
CA LYS A 49 11.95 4.42 0.87
C LYS A 49 11.04 4.61 2.08
N ARG A 50 11.53 5.28 3.13
CA ARG A 50 10.75 5.54 4.35
C ARG A 50 9.40 6.19 4.01
N CYS A 51 8.32 5.57 4.48
CA CYS A 51 6.92 5.94 4.23
C CYS A 51 6.39 5.71 2.80
N PHE A 52 7.15 5.04 1.94
CA PHE A 52 6.71 4.61 0.62
C PHE A 52 6.56 3.11 0.57
N TYR A 53 5.51 2.64 -0.09
CA TYR A 53 5.17 1.23 -0.23
C TYR A 53 4.98 0.92 -1.71
N ALA A 54 5.50 -0.20 -2.15
CA ALA A 54 5.35 -0.74 -3.48
C ALA A 54 4.96 -2.21 -3.37
N CYS A 55 4.16 -2.73 -4.31
CA CYS A 55 3.91 -4.15 -4.39
C CYS A 55 5.20 -4.89 -4.76
N VAL A 56 5.50 -5.98 -4.06
CA VAL A 56 6.51 -6.94 -4.52
C VAL A 56 5.90 -7.57 -5.76
N GLN A 57 6.36 -7.18 -6.94
CA GLN A 57 6.04 -7.93 -8.15
C GLN A 57 7.03 -9.09 -8.23
N ASP A 58 6.52 -10.30 -8.46
CA ASP A 58 7.27 -11.44 -9.01
C ASP A 58 7.65 -11.18 -10.47
#